data_AF-A0A1M5K2Q9-F1
#
_entry.id   AF-A0A1M5K2Q9-F1
#
_cell.length_a   1.000
_cell.length_b   1.000
_cell.length_c   1.000
_cell.angle_alpha   90.00
_cell.angle_beta   90.00
_cell.angle_gamma   90.00
#
_symmetry.space_group_name_H-M   'P 1'
#
loop_
_entity.id
_entity.type
_entity.pdbx_description
1 polymer ?
#
loop_
_entity_poly.entity_id
_entity_poly.type
_entity_poly.pdbx_seq_one_letter_code
_entity_poly.pdbx_strand_id
1 'polypeptide(L)'
;MKNKLLFSLGLVAANVMFSTGASAAAKDLANGAVTILDCTLLAEDVRISPSNNVLVAYNCGGTAKAIQVATCHTDGRTAERTVQTPCDDDDTTTAIPACTDPLATQVTSGASIFTARSNGGKVQPAAFANGTVCDAASVKSKIPDLNI
;
A
#
# COMPACT_ATOMS: atom_id res chain seq x y z
N MET A 1 -13.74 2.49 -72.04
CA MET A 1 -12.74 3.30 -71.31
C MET A 1 -12.90 3.02 -69.82
N LYS A 2 -11.81 2.65 -69.15
CA LYS A 2 -11.77 2.24 -67.74
C LYS A 2 -11.68 3.48 -66.84
N ASN A 3 -12.69 3.75 -66.00
CA ASN A 3 -12.55 4.69 -64.89
C ASN A 3 -12.62 3.94 -63.56
N LYS A 4 -11.45 3.80 -62.95
CA LYS A 4 -11.26 3.55 -61.52
C LYS A 4 -11.68 4.81 -60.76
N LEU A 5 -12.21 4.71 -59.54
CA LEU A 5 -11.83 5.53 -58.38
C LEU A 5 -12.76 5.23 -57.16
N LEU A 6 -12.14 4.69 -56.10
CA LEU A 6 -12.29 5.03 -54.66
C LEU A 6 -13.63 4.66 -53.98
N PHE A 7 -13.74 3.69 -53.04
CA PHE A 7 -12.94 3.27 -51.89
C PHE A 7 -12.83 4.32 -50.77
N SER A 8 -13.79 4.29 -49.83
CA SER A 8 -13.63 4.82 -48.47
C SER A 8 -14.65 4.18 -47.53
N LEU A 9 -14.35 2.94 -47.14
CA LEU A 9 -14.91 2.26 -45.98
C LEU A 9 -14.42 3.05 -44.74
N GLY A 10 -15.32 3.80 -44.10
CA GLY A 10 -15.03 4.59 -42.90
C GLY A 10 -14.76 3.69 -41.70
N LEU A 11 -13.48 3.42 -41.44
CA LEU A 11 -13.00 2.75 -40.23
C LEU A 11 -12.99 3.77 -39.08
N VAL A 12 -14.10 3.87 -38.33
CA VAL A 12 -14.13 4.57 -37.03
C VAL A 12 -13.45 3.66 -36.01
N ALA A 13 -12.12 3.67 -35.98
CA ALA A 13 -11.34 3.09 -34.90
C ALA A 13 -11.44 4.03 -33.69
N ALA A 14 -12.42 3.80 -32.82
CA ALA A 14 -12.46 4.40 -31.50
C ALA A 14 -11.22 3.88 -30.73
N ASN A 15 -10.20 4.72 -30.60
CA ASN A 15 -9.07 4.46 -29.71
C ASN A 15 -9.59 4.54 -28.27
N VAL A 16 -10.08 3.42 -27.75
CA VAL A 16 -10.27 3.24 -26.31
C VAL A 16 -8.86 3.13 -25.72
N MET A 17 -8.28 4.28 -25.34
CA MET A 17 -7.10 4.29 -24.49
C MET A 17 -7.53 3.75 -23.12
N PHE A 18 -7.34 2.46 -22.91
CA PHE A 18 -7.35 1.90 -21.57
C PHE A 18 -6.12 2.44 -20.85
N SER A 19 -6.30 3.46 -20.01
CA SER A 19 -5.32 3.83 -19.01
C SER A 19 -5.23 2.68 -18.02
N THR A 20 -4.37 1.71 -18.29
CA THR A 20 -3.99 0.70 -17.29
C THR A 20 -3.39 1.46 -16.12
N GLY A 21 -4.05 1.41 -14.96
CA GLY A 21 -3.51 1.98 -13.72
C GLY A 21 -2.18 1.30 -13.44
N ALA A 22 -1.07 2.02 -13.66
CA ALA A 22 0.23 1.55 -13.24
C ALA A 22 0.22 1.49 -11.71
N SER A 23 0.31 0.30 -11.11
CA SER A 23 0.65 0.24 -9.69
C SER A 23 2.10 0.69 -9.55
N ALA A 24 2.28 1.82 -8.86
CA ALA A 24 3.60 2.26 -8.48
C ALA A 24 4.13 1.30 -7.40
N ALA A 25 5.41 0.92 -7.50
CA ALA A 25 6.06 0.17 -6.44
C ALA A 25 6.28 1.07 -5.22
N ALA A 26 6.25 0.49 -4.02
CA ALA A 26 6.58 1.20 -2.79
C ALA A 26 8.01 1.77 -2.83
N LYS A 27 8.17 3.03 -2.46
CA LYS A 27 9.44 3.77 -2.44
C LYS A 27 9.81 4.19 -1.02
N ASP A 28 11.11 4.28 -0.73
CA ASP A 28 11.58 4.89 0.51
C ASP A 28 11.38 6.41 0.47
N LEU A 29 11.07 6.99 1.62
CA LEU A 29 10.98 8.44 1.76
C LEU A 29 12.39 9.04 2.02
N ALA A 30 13.11 9.39 0.95
CA ALA A 30 14.48 9.87 1.05
C ALA A 30 14.63 11.31 1.58
N ASN A 31 13.65 12.20 1.33
CA ASN A 31 13.78 13.65 1.57
C ASN A 31 12.60 14.29 2.32
N GLY A 32 11.79 13.49 3.00
CA GLY A 32 10.61 13.98 3.73
C GLY A 32 9.51 14.60 2.85
N ALA A 33 9.58 14.41 1.54
CA ALA A 33 8.60 14.89 0.57
C ALA A 33 8.25 13.80 -0.43
N VAL A 34 6.97 13.74 -0.76
CA VAL A 34 6.39 12.97 -1.85
C VAL A 34 5.93 13.99 -2.88
N THR A 35 6.56 13.99 -4.04
CA THR A 35 6.30 15.02 -5.07
C THR A 35 5.21 14.57 -6.03
N ILE A 36 4.57 15.53 -6.70
CA ILE A 36 3.66 15.22 -7.82
C ILE A 36 4.36 14.46 -8.96
N LEU A 37 5.69 14.57 -9.09
CA LEU A 37 6.46 13.83 -10.09
C LEU A 37 6.60 12.35 -9.70
N ASP A 38 6.72 12.08 -8.40
CA ASP A 38 6.69 10.72 -7.86
C ASP A 38 5.29 10.11 -7.85
N CYS A 39 4.28 10.99 -7.82
CA CYS A 39 2.87 10.65 -7.57
C CYS A 39 1.94 11.57 -8.38
N THR A 40 1.85 11.34 -9.69
CA THR A 40 1.12 12.22 -10.64
C THR A 40 -0.38 12.35 -10.38
N LEU A 41 -0.94 11.49 -9.51
CA LEU A 41 -2.34 11.56 -9.10
C LEU A 41 -2.59 12.57 -7.97
N LEU A 42 -1.54 13.12 -7.36
CA LEU A 42 -1.66 14.14 -6.33
C LEU A 42 -1.81 15.53 -6.94
N ALA A 43 -2.63 16.36 -6.30
CA ALA A 43 -2.81 17.75 -6.68
C ALA A 43 -1.69 18.67 -6.17
N GLU A 44 -0.92 18.22 -5.18
CA GLU A 44 0.14 18.98 -4.54
C GLU A 44 1.24 18.05 -3.97
N ASP A 45 2.41 18.62 -3.70
CA ASP A 45 3.49 17.92 -3.01
C ASP A 45 3.11 17.70 -1.54
N VAL A 46 3.31 16.49 -1.04
CA VAL A 46 3.01 16.12 0.35
C VAL A 46 4.30 16.02 1.14
N ARG A 47 4.38 16.74 2.26
CA ARG A 47 5.49 16.61 3.21
C ARG A 47 5.17 15.62 4.32
N ILE A 48 6.10 14.71 4.53
CA ILE A 48 6.07 13.72 5.61
C ILE A 48 7.39 13.87 6.36
N SER A 49 7.32 14.34 7.60
CA SER A 49 8.51 14.56 8.44
C SER A 49 8.60 13.46 9.50
N PRO A 50 9.25 12.31 9.22
CA PRO A 50 9.44 11.28 10.23
C PRO A 50 10.32 11.80 11.37
N SER A 51 10.07 11.31 12.58
CA SER A 51 10.99 11.48 13.70
C SER A 51 12.28 10.69 13.47
N ASN A 52 13.31 10.96 14.27
CA ASN A 52 14.52 10.14 14.29
C ASN A 52 14.16 8.66 14.45
N ASN A 53 14.91 7.79 13.78
CA ASN A 53 14.74 6.33 13.85
C ASN A 53 13.39 5.81 13.34
N VAL A 54 12.66 6.60 12.53
CA VAL A 54 11.45 6.13 11.84
C VAL A 54 11.74 5.91 10.36
N LEU A 55 11.58 4.67 9.91
CA LEU A 55 11.56 4.33 8.50
C LEU A 55 10.17 4.59 7.94
N VAL A 56 10.12 5.19 6.75
CA VAL A 56 8.88 5.48 6.03
C VAL A 56 9.04 5.02 4.60
N ALA A 57 8.07 4.25 4.13
CA ALA A 57 7.87 4.00 2.72
C ALA A 57 6.51 4.54 2.29
N TYR A 58 6.39 4.88 1.01
CA TYR A 58 5.16 5.38 0.43
C TYR A 58 4.87 4.76 -0.94
N ASN A 59 3.60 4.77 -1.33
CA ASN A 59 3.13 4.42 -2.66
C ASN A 59 1.98 5.36 -3.05
N CYS A 60 1.87 5.68 -4.33
CA CYS A 60 0.79 6.47 -4.91
C CYS A 60 0.08 5.78 -6.08
N GLY A 61 0.33 4.48 -6.26
CA GLY A 61 -0.30 3.64 -7.29
C GLY A 61 -1.76 3.30 -6.96
N GLY A 62 -2.43 2.70 -7.94
CA GLY A 62 -3.83 2.31 -7.85
C GLY A 62 -4.79 3.34 -8.45
N THR A 63 -6.05 2.95 -8.61
CA THR A 63 -7.15 3.82 -9.07
C THR A 63 -7.66 4.77 -7.97
N ALA A 64 -7.19 4.56 -6.74
CA ALA A 64 -7.72 5.16 -5.52
C ALA A 64 -7.31 6.63 -5.26
N LYS A 65 -6.45 7.22 -6.14
CA LYS A 65 -5.96 8.61 -6.05
C LYS A 65 -5.50 8.98 -4.62
N ALA A 66 -4.66 8.15 -4.02
CA ALA A 66 -4.25 8.30 -2.63
C ALA A 66 -2.76 8.05 -2.46
N ILE A 67 -2.15 8.74 -1.49
CA ILE A 67 -0.88 8.29 -0.92
C ILE A 67 -1.18 7.24 0.13
N GLN A 68 -0.41 6.17 0.08
CA GLN A 68 -0.32 5.16 1.10
C GLN A 68 1.06 5.25 1.74
N VAL A 69 1.11 5.14 3.06
CA VAL A 69 2.36 5.15 3.81
C VAL A 69 2.42 3.93 4.71
N ALA A 70 3.62 3.38 4.85
CA ALA A 70 3.96 2.44 5.90
C ALA A 70 5.12 3.02 6.72
N THR A 71 5.05 2.89 8.04
CA THR A 71 6.08 3.39 8.93
C THR A 71 6.44 2.37 10.01
N CYS A 72 7.69 2.37 10.44
CA CYS A 72 8.11 1.67 11.65
C CYS A 72 9.25 2.41 12.34
N HIS A 73 9.34 2.25 13.65
CA HIS A 73 10.47 2.76 14.43
C HIS A 73 11.54 1.68 14.59
N THR A 74 12.80 1.97 14.25
CA THR A 74 13.90 0.98 14.22
C THR A 74 14.16 0.39 15.60
N ASP A 75 14.07 1.22 16.64
CA ASP A 75 14.16 0.81 18.05
C ASP A 75 12.79 0.69 18.73
N GLY A 76 11.73 0.52 17.91
CA GLY A 76 10.35 0.54 18.38
C GLY A 76 9.99 -0.71 19.20
N ARG A 77 8.70 -1.07 19.20
CA ARG A 77 8.22 -2.28 19.88
C ARG A 77 8.89 -3.52 19.28
N THR A 78 9.95 -4.00 19.92
CA THR A 78 10.68 -5.23 19.55
C THR A 78 10.43 -6.38 20.52
N ALA A 79 10.16 -6.04 21.79
CA ALA A 79 9.90 -6.99 22.86
C ALA A 79 8.62 -7.82 22.64
N GLU A 80 8.62 -9.00 23.26
CA GLU A 80 7.45 -9.87 23.36
C GLU A 80 6.28 -9.16 24.01
N ARG A 81 5.09 -9.39 23.46
CA ARG A 81 3.85 -8.77 23.91
C ARG A 81 2.66 -9.64 23.53
N THR A 82 1.61 -9.53 24.32
CA THR A 82 0.32 -10.13 24.01
C THR A 82 -0.46 -9.20 23.08
N VAL A 83 -0.93 -9.72 21.94
CA VAL A 83 -1.86 -9.04 21.03
C VAL A 83 -3.13 -9.86 20.90
N GLN A 84 -4.26 -9.19 20.65
CA GLN A 84 -5.48 -9.88 20.26
C GLN A 84 -5.28 -10.52 18.89
N THR A 85 -5.63 -11.79 18.76
CA THR A 85 -5.60 -12.48 17.47
C THR A 85 -6.68 -11.87 16.59
N PRO A 86 -6.35 -11.38 15.38
CA PRO A 86 -7.35 -10.93 14.42
C PRO A 86 -8.38 -12.03 14.22
N CYS A 87 -9.63 -11.66 14.40
CA CYS A 87 -10.79 -12.52 14.23
C CYS A 87 -11.40 -12.36 12.82
N ASP A 88 -10.74 -11.56 11.98
CA ASP A 88 -11.20 -11.23 10.63
C ASP A 88 -10.55 -12.17 9.60
N ASP A 89 -11.43 -12.74 8.78
CA ASP A 89 -11.27 -13.87 7.88
C ASP A 89 -10.57 -13.47 6.55
N ASP A 90 -9.36 -12.92 6.62
CA ASP A 90 -8.61 -12.48 5.42
C ASP A 90 -7.41 -13.37 5.08
N ASP A 91 -7.09 -14.37 5.93
CA ASP A 91 -6.02 -15.35 5.67
C ASP A 91 -6.48 -16.77 5.98
N THR A 92 -6.88 -17.50 4.93
CA THR A 92 -7.38 -18.88 4.98
C THR A 92 -6.30 -19.93 5.27
N THR A 93 -5.04 -19.52 5.49
CA THR A 93 -3.91 -20.47 5.58
C THR A 93 -3.47 -20.81 7.00
N THR A 94 -3.97 -20.08 8.01
CA THR A 94 -3.67 -20.36 9.42
C THR A 94 -4.96 -20.71 10.16
N ALA A 95 -4.95 -21.71 11.04
CA ALA A 95 -6.11 -22.03 11.87
C ALA A 95 -6.42 -20.83 12.80
N ILE A 96 -7.35 -19.98 12.40
CA ILE A 96 -7.79 -18.84 13.20
C ILE A 96 -8.65 -19.37 14.35
N PRO A 97 -8.36 -19.01 15.61
CA PRO A 97 -9.22 -19.36 16.74
C PRO A 97 -10.60 -18.71 16.56
N ALA A 98 -11.67 -19.44 16.91
CA ALA A 98 -13.03 -18.91 16.84
C ALA A 98 -13.14 -17.59 17.62
N CYS A 99 -13.90 -16.64 17.07
CA CYS A 99 -14.15 -15.32 17.65
C CYS A 99 -15.07 -15.43 18.87
N THR A 100 -14.57 -16.02 19.95
CA THR A 100 -15.26 -16.16 21.23
C THR A 100 -14.93 -14.97 22.13
N ASP A 101 -15.84 -14.61 23.04
CA ASP A 101 -15.60 -13.63 24.10
C ASP A 101 -15.11 -14.35 25.37
N PRO A 102 -13.92 -14.03 25.93
CA PRO A 102 -12.97 -13.01 25.47
C PRO A 102 -12.16 -13.44 24.24
N LEU A 103 -11.82 -12.44 23.42
CA LEU A 103 -11.02 -12.61 22.20
C LEU A 103 -9.73 -13.37 22.50
N ALA A 104 -9.41 -14.34 21.65
CA ALA A 104 -8.14 -15.06 21.72
C ALA A 104 -6.96 -14.08 21.63
N THR A 105 -5.88 -14.41 22.33
CA THR A 105 -4.65 -13.63 22.32
C THR A 105 -3.47 -14.50 21.92
N GLN A 106 -2.47 -13.87 21.32
CA GLN A 106 -1.20 -14.52 20.96
C GLN A 106 -0.02 -13.68 21.46
N VAL A 107 1.05 -14.36 21.83
CA VAL A 107 2.34 -13.70 22.10
C VAL A 107 3.03 -13.44 20.76
N THR A 108 3.46 -12.21 20.57
CA THR A 108 4.19 -11.78 19.38
C THR A 108 5.43 -10.97 19.76
N SER A 109 6.43 -10.98 18.89
CA SER A 109 7.64 -10.18 19.01
C SER A 109 8.04 -9.60 17.66
N GLY A 110 8.94 -8.61 17.67
CA GLY A 110 9.35 -7.88 16.48
C GLY A 110 8.57 -6.58 16.25
N ALA A 111 9.03 -5.80 15.28
CA ALA A 111 8.58 -4.45 14.98
C ALA A 111 7.07 -4.35 14.72
N SER A 112 6.50 -3.20 15.04
CA SER A 112 5.15 -2.82 14.60
C SER A 112 5.27 -1.88 13.41
N ILE A 113 4.77 -2.34 12.26
CA ILE A 113 4.68 -1.51 11.04
C ILE A 113 3.25 -0.99 10.96
N PHE A 114 3.08 0.33 10.91
CA PHE A 114 1.76 0.98 10.80
C PHE A 114 1.53 1.44 9.37
N THR A 115 0.29 1.30 8.90
CA THR A 115 -0.09 1.75 7.56
C THR A 115 -1.19 2.80 7.65
N ALA A 116 -1.15 3.79 6.76
CA ALA A 116 -2.17 4.83 6.65
C ALA A 116 -2.39 5.23 5.18
N ARG A 117 -3.54 5.83 4.88
CA ARG A 117 -3.92 6.27 3.54
C ARG A 117 -4.60 7.64 3.56
N SER A 118 -4.36 8.46 2.54
CA SER A 118 -4.93 9.81 2.45
C SER A 118 -6.40 9.83 2.05
N ASN A 119 -6.92 8.79 1.41
CA ASN A 119 -8.33 8.67 1.02
C ASN A 119 -9.21 7.99 2.08
N GLY A 120 -8.69 7.78 3.30
CA GLY A 120 -9.43 7.24 4.43
C GLY A 120 -9.04 5.82 4.86
N GLY A 121 -9.67 5.36 5.95
CA GLY A 121 -9.36 4.11 6.63
C GLY A 121 -8.88 4.32 8.06
N LYS A 122 -8.29 3.28 8.66
CA LYS A 122 -7.75 3.31 10.02
C LYS A 122 -6.22 3.30 9.96
N VAL A 123 -5.59 4.07 10.84
CA VAL A 123 -4.17 3.89 11.15
C VAL A 123 -4.07 2.71 12.09
N GLN A 124 -3.52 1.61 11.60
CA GLN A 124 -3.44 0.36 12.35
C GLN A 124 -2.14 -0.37 12.01
N PRO A 125 -1.66 -1.26 12.91
CA PRO A 125 -0.57 -2.14 12.56
C PRO A 125 -0.96 -3.01 11.37
N ALA A 126 -0.05 -3.19 10.43
CA ALA A 126 -0.21 -4.17 9.36
C ALA A 126 -0.24 -5.60 9.93
N ALA A 127 -0.74 -6.55 9.14
CA ALA A 127 -0.87 -7.95 9.55
C ALA A 127 0.39 -8.48 10.24
N PHE A 128 0.18 -9.08 11.41
CA PHE A 128 1.20 -9.53 12.34
C PHE A 128 2.07 -10.62 11.72
N ALA A 129 3.36 -10.35 11.56
CA ALA A 129 4.34 -11.39 11.28
C ALA A 129 5.35 -11.41 12.44
N ASN A 130 5.41 -12.53 13.16
CA ASN A 130 6.34 -12.71 14.27
C ASN A 130 7.79 -12.54 13.79
N GLY A 131 8.59 -11.81 14.56
CA GLY A 131 9.99 -11.56 14.22
C GLY A 131 10.18 -10.53 13.11
N THR A 132 9.13 -9.81 12.69
CA THR A 132 9.27 -8.69 11.74
C THR A 132 10.34 -7.73 12.23
N VAL A 133 11.26 -7.35 11.34
CA VAL A 133 12.29 -6.36 11.63
C VAL A 133 11.87 -5.02 11.03
N CYS A 134 12.22 -3.92 11.68
CA CYS A 134 12.00 -2.60 11.11
C CYS A 134 13.14 -2.28 10.14
N ASP A 135 13.03 -2.79 8.91
CA ASP A 135 13.93 -2.48 7.80
C ASP A 135 13.16 -2.00 6.57
N ALA A 136 13.86 -1.41 5.59
CA ALA A 136 13.25 -0.82 4.41
C ALA A 136 12.42 -1.83 3.60
N ALA A 137 12.86 -3.09 3.53
CA ALA A 137 12.16 -4.14 2.80
C ALA A 137 10.82 -4.49 3.48
N SER A 138 10.85 -4.67 4.79
CA SER A 138 9.69 -4.99 5.61
C SER A 138 8.65 -3.87 5.55
N VAL A 139 9.08 -2.60 5.65
CA VAL A 139 8.16 -1.45 5.56
C VAL A 139 7.50 -1.37 4.18
N LYS A 140 8.27 -1.51 3.10
CA LYS A 140 7.72 -1.50 1.73
C LYS A 140 6.73 -2.64 1.50
N SER A 141 7.02 -3.83 2.03
CA SER A 141 6.17 -5.02 1.85
C SER A 141 4.77 -4.86 2.44
N LYS A 142 4.60 -3.91 3.38
CA LYS A 142 3.32 -3.66 4.06
C LYS A 142 2.50 -2.55 3.41
N ILE A 143 2.96 -1.95 2.32
CA ILE A 143 2.10 -1.05 1.54
C ILE A 143 1.25 -1.91 0.60
N PRO A 144 -0.08 -2.00 0.80
CA PRO A 144 -0.92 -2.83 -0.05
C PRO A 144 -0.96 -2.27 -1.48
N ASP A 145 -0.86 -3.16 -2.48
CA ASP A 145 -1.15 -2.78 -3.87
C ASP A 145 -2.66 -2.64 -4.03
N LEU A 146 -3.13 -1.41 -4.29
CA LEU A 146 -4.55 -1.08 -4.42
C LEU A 146 -4.97 -0.99 -5.89
N ASN A 147 -4.39 -1.80 -6.76
CA ASN A 147 -4.90 -2.07 -8.11
C ASN A 147 -6.16 -2.98 -8.13
N ILE A 148 -6.80 -3.20 -6.98
CA ILE A 148 -8.04 -3.98 -6.84
C ILE A 148 -9.26 -3.12 -7.15
#